data_AF-A0A6A3J1G4-F1
#
_entry.id   AF-A0A6A3J1G4-F1
#
_cell.length_a   1.000
_cell.length_b   1.000
_cell.length_c   1.000
_cell.angle_alpha   90.00
_cell.angle_beta   90.00
_cell.angle_gamma   90.00
#
_symmetry.space_group_name_H-M   'P 1'
#
loop_
_entity.id
_entity.type
_entity.pdbx_description
1 polymer ?
#
loop_
_entity_poly.entity_id
_entity_poly.type
_entity_poly.pdbx_seq_one_letter_code
_entity_poly.pdbx_strand_id
1 'polypeptide(L)'
;MINAALGQFPEAIIVGCLFHFKQVLCRKMLKLKITDLEVDLAMREGCIDRLTIIRRMDITLRGIHDVRTMIKRDCRTRGVHFSKANWKKFWKYFKKIWIRQFKPEWWNINGVRVDIVNRTNNPLERYNRTLNSAFSGAHSDITQFICVIEKQSLENVRYIEPQSPRSSPC
;
A
#
# COMPACT_ATOMS: atom_id res chain seq x y z
N MET A 1 -12.07 5.06 8.75
CA MET A 1 -10.91 5.92 8.43
C MET A 1 -11.16 6.81 7.21
N ILE A 2 -11.43 6.29 6.01
CA ILE A 2 -11.72 7.12 4.81
C ILE A 2 -12.83 8.15 5.06
N ASN A 3 -14.00 7.71 5.55
CA ASN A 3 -15.11 8.62 5.83
C ASN A 3 -14.81 9.62 6.96
N ALA A 4 -13.97 9.24 7.93
CA ALA A 4 -13.57 10.14 9.01
C ALA A 4 -12.60 11.22 8.51
N ALA A 5 -11.65 10.83 7.65
CA ALA A 5 -10.71 11.76 7.01
C ALA A 5 -11.43 12.75 6.10
N LEU A 6 -12.36 12.29 5.24
CA LEU A 6 -13.15 13.17 4.38
C LEU A 6 -14.14 14.04 5.16
N GLY A 7 -14.61 13.58 6.34
CA GLY A 7 -15.44 14.39 7.21
C GLY A 7 -14.69 15.57 7.83
N GLN A 8 -13.41 15.40 8.16
CA GLN A 8 -12.56 16.46 8.72
C GLN A 8 -11.88 17.31 7.64
N PHE A 9 -11.55 16.71 6.50
CA PHE A 9 -10.87 17.35 5.37
C PHE A 9 -11.62 17.03 4.07
N PRO A 10 -12.70 17.76 3.75
CA PRO A 10 -13.53 17.49 2.58
C PRO A 10 -12.78 17.62 1.25
N GLU A 11 -11.83 18.53 1.19
CA GLU A 11 -11.00 18.82 0.01
C GLU A 11 -9.78 17.87 -0.12
N ALA A 12 -9.58 16.95 0.82
CA ALA A 12 -8.43 16.05 0.80
C ALA A 12 -8.55 15.01 -0.32
N ILE A 13 -7.50 14.90 -1.12
CA ILE A 13 -7.38 13.84 -2.13
C ILE A 13 -6.77 12.61 -1.47
N ILE A 14 -7.56 11.54 -1.35
CA ILE A 14 -7.08 10.26 -0.83
C ILE A 14 -6.32 9.52 -1.94
N VAL A 15 -5.03 9.29 -1.71
CA VAL A 15 -4.18 8.50 -2.59
C VAL A 15 -3.84 7.18 -1.91
N GLY A 16 -4.18 6.06 -2.56
CA GLY A 16 -3.86 4.74 -2.05
C GLY A 16 -2.36 4.45 -2.03
N CYS A 17 -1.88 3.82 -0.96
CA CYS A 17 -0.49 3.39 -0.85
C CYS A 17 -0.27 2.07 -1.61
N LEU A 18 0.60 2.09 -2.62
CA LEU A 18 0.92 0.90 -3.42
C LEU A 18 1.49 -0.25 -2.59
N PHE A 19 2.33 0.06 -1.59
CA PHE A 19 2.90 -0.95 -0.70
C PHE A 19 1.81 -1.71 0.05
N HIS A 20 0.91 -0.99 0.74
CA HIS A 20 -0.19 -1.61 1.49
C HIS A 20 -1.16 -2.35 0.56
N PHE A 21 -1.40 -1.82 -0.64
CA PHE A 21 -2.17 -2.52 -1.67
C PHE A 21 -1.54 -3.88 -1.98
N LYS A 22 -0.26 -3.92 -2.36
CA LYS A 22 0.44 -5.19 -2.66
C LYS A 22 0.51 -6.11 -1.45
N GLN A 23 0.78 -5.58 -0.26
CA GLN A 23 0.88 -6.34 0.98
C GLN A 23 -0.44 -7.05 1.32
N VAL A 24 -1.58 -6.34 1.27
CA VAL A 24 -2.89 -6.92 1.57
C VAL A 24 -3.27 -7.99 0.54
N LEU A 25 -2.98 -7.76 -0.74
CA LEU A 25 -3.22 -8.75 -1.78
C LEU A 25 -2.35 -10.00 -1.60
N CYS A 26 -1.07 -9.84 -1.31
CA CYS A 26 -0.14 -10.94 -1.01
C CYS A 26 -0.67 -11.81 0.14
N ARG A 27 -0.98 -11.19 1.29
CA ARG A 27 -1.56 -11.89 2.45
C ARG A 27 -2.83 -12.65 2.08
N LYS A 28 -3.67 -12.08 1.21
CA LYS A 28 -4.89 -12.76 0.76
C LYS A 28 -4.60 -13.96 -0.14
N MET A 29 -3.64 -13.85 -1.06
CA MET A 29 -3.26 -14.95 -1.94
C MET A 29 -2.73 -16.14 -1.14
N LEU A 30 -1.83 -15.88 -0.18
CA LEU A 30 -1.29 -16.89 0.73
C LEU A 30 -2.40 -17.56 1.56
N LYS A 31 -3.34 -16.77 2.10
CA LYS A 31 -4.52 -17.30 2.82
C LYS A 31 -5.39 -18.22 1.95
N LEU A 32 -5.41 -17.98 0.63
CA LEU A 32 -6.14 -18.81 -0.34
C LEU A 32 -5.33 -20.02 -0.85
N LYS A 33 -4.16 -20.29 -0.24
CA LYS A 33 -3.27 -21.40 -0.60
C LYS A 33 -2.78 -21.32 -2.05
N ILE A 34 -2.55 -20.10 -2.55
CA ILE A 34 -1.73 -19.88 -3.75
C ILE A 34 -0.28 -20.00 -3.29
N THR A 35 0.56 -20.71 -4.05
CA THR A 35 1.95 -20.99 -3.67
C THR A 35 2.79 -19.71 -3.65
N ASP A 36 3.86 -19.68 -2.84
CA ASP A 36 4.76 -18.53 -2.76
C ASP A 36 5.33 -18.15 -4.13
N LEU A 37 5.72 -19.15 -4.94
CA LEU A 37 6.19 -18.95 -6.32
C LEU A 37 5.15 -18.25 -7.21
N GLU A 38 3.88 -18.64 -7.13
CA GLU A 38 2.81 -17.97 -7.88
C GLU A 38 2.56 -16.54 -7.36
N VAL A 39 2.66 -16.35 -6.04
CA VAL A 39 2.50 -15.03 -5.40
C VAL A 39 3.62 -14.10 -5.83
N ASP A 40 4.88 -14.54 -5.82
CA ASP A 40 6.03 -13.75 -6.25
C ASP A 40 5.89 -13.29 -7.71
N LEU A 41 5.40 -14.17 -8.59
CA LEU A 41 5.13 -13.83 -9.98
C LEU A 41 4.01 -12.79 -10.12
N ALA A 42 3.00 -12.82 -9.25
CA ALA A 42 1.95 -11.81 -9.23
C ALA A 42 2.39 -10.49 -8.58
N MET A 43 3.32 -10.56 -7.62
CA MET A 43 3.83 -9.41 -6.86
C MET A 43 5.00 -8.70 -7.53
N ARG A 44 5.60 -9.29 -8.57
CA ARG A 44 6.63 -8.62 -9.38
C ARG A 44 6.12 -7.29 -9.94
N GLU A 45 7.04 -6.37 -10.15
CA GLU A 45 6.74 -5.08 -10.75
C GLU A 45 6.08 -5.23 -12.14
N GLY A 46 5.05 -4.43 -12.37
CA GLY A 46 4.29 -4.38 -13.62
C GLY A 46 3.27 -5.49 -13.79
N CYS A 47 3.10 -6.39 -12.81
CA CYS A 47 2.07 -7.42 -12.83
C CYS A 47 0.77 -6.93 -12.18
N ILE A 48 0.51 -7.25 -10.90
CA ILE A 48 -0.75 -6.85 -10.26
C ILE A 48 -0.84 -5.35 -9.97
N ASP A 49 0.29 -4.70 -9.73
CA ASP A 49 0.40 -3.26 -9.49
C ASP A 49 0.09 -2.42 -10.73
N ARG A 50 0.13 -3.01 -11.93
CA ARG A 50 -0.35 -2.38 -13.16
C ARG A 50 -1.81 -1.94 -13.06
N LEU A 51 -2.63 -2.64 -12.26
CA LEU A 51 -4.03 -2.27 -12.04
C LEU A 51 -4.18 -0.90 -11.37
N THR A 52 -3.14 -0.42 -10.68
CA THR A 52 -3.15 0.89 -9.99
C THR A 52 -2.90 2.06 -10.93
N ILE A 53 -2.39 1.82 -12.16
CA ILE A 53 -1.97 2.87 -13.08
C ILE A 53 -2.75 2.91 -14.41
N ILE A 54 -3.46 1.84 -14.76
CA ILE A 54 -4.35 1.84 -15.94
C ILE A 54 -5.60 2.68 -15.67
N ARG A 55 -6.24 3.19 -16.73
CA ARG A 55 -7.49 3.95 -16.58
C ARG A 55 -8.53 3.14 -15.81
N ARG A 56 -9.26 3.79 -14.91
CA ARG A 56 -10.21 3.13 -13.99
C ARG A 56 -11.21 2.22 -14.70
N MET A 57 -11.77 2.68 -15.82
CA MET A 57 -12.72 1.89 -16.62
C MET A 57 -12.07 0.64 -17.21
N ASP A 58 -10.78 0.70 -17.52
CA ASP A 58 -10.06 -0.39 -18.17
C ASP A 58 -9.70 -1.53 -17.21
N ILE A 59 -9.77 -1.31 -15.90
CA ILE A 59 -9.44 -2.31 -14.87
C ILE A 59 -10.33 -3.55 -15.03
N THR A 60 -11.64 -3.34 -15.13
CA THR A 60 -12.62 -4.44 -15.25
C THR A 60 -12.79 -4.92 -16.68
N LEU A 61 -12.62 -4.02 -17.67
CA LEU A 61 -12.70 -4.38 -19.10
C LEU A 61 -11.56 -5.31 -19.54
N ARG A 62 -10.29 -4.89 -19.32
CA ARG A 62 -9.12 -5.65 -19.79
C ARG A 62 -8.05 -5.89 -18.73
N GLY A 63 -7.85 -4.97 -17.79
CA GLY A 63 -6.73 -5.01 -16.85
C GLY A 63 -6.66 -6.31 -16.04
N ILE A 64 -7.77 -6.74 -15.45
CA ILE A 64 -7.83 -8.01 -14.70
C ILE A 64 -7.54 -9.20 -15.62
N HIS A 65 -8.04 -9.17 -16.87
CA HIS A 65 -7.78 -10.23 -17.84
C HIS A 65 -6.28 -10.30 -18.19
N ASP A 66 -5.69 -9.15 -18.50
CA ASP A 66 -4.27 -9.03 -18.87
C ASP A 66 -3.36 -9.54 -17.75
N VAL A 67 -3.61 -9.11 -16.50
CA VAL A 67 -2.84 -9.58 -15.33
C VAL A 67 -2.99 -11.09 -15.13
N ARG A 68 -4.21 -11.64 -15.29
CA ARG A 68 -4.42 -13.10 -15.22
C ARG A 68 -3.62 -13.84 -16.29
N THR A 69 -3.57 -13.31 -17.50
CA THR A 69 -2.82 -13.89 -18.60
C THR A 69 -1.31 -13.80 -18.35
N MET A 70 -0.82 -12.67 -17.82
CA MET A 70 0.57 -12.51 -17.41
C MET A 70 0.99 -13.54 -16.36
N ILE A 71 0.24 -13.67 -15.26
CA ILE A 71 0.57 -14.63 -14.19
C ILE A 71 0.64 -16.07 -14.74
N LYS A 72 -0.36 -16.46 -15.55
CA LYS A 72 -0.38 -17.79 -16.18
C LYS A 72 0.81 -18.03 -17.11
N ARG A 73 1.14 -17.05 -17.93
CA ARG A 73 2.28 -17.09 -18.84
C ARG A 73 3.58 -17.24 -18.05
N ASP A 74 3.77 -16.41 -17.03
CA ASP A 74 4.99 -16.41 -16.23
C ASP A 74 5.14 -17.72 -15.44
N CYS A 75 4.03 -18.29 -14.93
CA CYS A 75 4.03 -19.63 -14.34
C CYS A 75 4.51 -20.68 -15.34
N ARG A 76 3.97 -20.67 -16.57
CA ARG A 76 4.39 -21.59 -17.63
C ARG A 76 5.87 -21.44 -17.96
N THR A 77 6.35 -20.21 -18.12
CA THR A 77 7.76 -19.91 -18.42
C THR A 77 8.70 -20.40 -17.32
N ARG A 78 8.28 -20.34 -16.05
CA ARG A 78 9.09 -20.80 -14.90
C ARG A 78 8.84 -22.25 -14.49
N GLY A 79 8.03 -23.00 -15.24
CA GLY A 79 7.66 -24.38 -14.86
C GLY A 79 6.85 -24.48 -13.56
N VAL A 80 6.23 -23.40 -13.11
CA VAL A 80 5.42 -23.35 -11.88
C VAL A 80 4.00 -23.81 -12.21
N HIS A 81 3.46 -24.73 -11.40
CA HIS A 81 2.07 -25.16 -11.54
C HIS A 81 1.10 -24.02 -11.18
N PHE A 82 0.19 -23.69 -12.10
CA PHE A 82 -0.79 -22.62 -11.92
C PHE A 82 -2.06 -23.11 -11.20
N SER A 83 -2.31 -22.63 -9.98
CA SER A 83 -3.45 -23.03 -9.14
C SER A 83 -4.79 -22.40 -9.58
N LYS A 84 -5.33 -22.85 -10.71
CA LYS A 84 -6.53 -22.27 -11.36
C LYS A 84 -7.72 -22.03 -10.42
N ALA A 85 -8.01 -22.98 -9.54
CA ALA A 85 -9.13 -22.87 -8.59
C ALA A 85 -8.91 -21.79 -7.52
N ASN A 86 -7.70 -21.68 -6.97
CA ASN A 86 -7.35 -20.70 -5.94
C ASN A 86 -7.30 -19.29 -6.53
N TRP A 87 -6.75 -19.14 -7.73
CA TRP A 87 -6.84 -17.89 -8.48
C TRP A 87 -8.29 -17.48 -8.77
N LYS A 88 -9.18 -18.42 -9.14
CA LYS A 88 -10.62 -18.10 -9.31
C LYS A 88 -11.22 -17.52 -8.03
N LYS A 89 -10.90 -18.08 -6.85
CA LYS A 89 -11.33 -17.55 -5.54
C LYS A 89 -10.74 -16.16 -5.28
N PHE A 90 -9.46 -15.96 -5.57
CA PHE A 90 -8.79 -14.66 -5.41
C PHE A 90 -9.45 -13.58 -6.26
N TRP A 91 -9.69 -13.81 -7.54
CA TRP A 91 -10.28 -12.80 -8.42
C TRP A 91 -11.74 -12.49 -8.08
N LYS A 92 -12.49 -13.47 -7.56
CA LYS A 92 -13.83 -13.23 -6.99
C LYS A 92 -13.74 -12.30 -5.78
N TYR A 93 -12.79 -12.55 -4.87
CA TYR A 93 -12.51 -11.66 -3.74
C TYR A 93 -12.08 -10.27 -4.23
N PHE A 94 -11.16 -10.19 -5.19
CA PHE A 94 -10.62 -8.94 -5.70
C PHE A 94 -11.74 -8.03 -6.23
N LYS A 95 -12.62 -8.57 -7.08
CA LYS A 95 -13.78 -7.80 -7.58
C LYS A 95 -14.74 -7.38 -6.46
N LYS A 96 -14.97 -8.24 -5.47
CA LYS A 96 -15.87 -7.91 -4.35
C LYS A 96 -15.30 -6.76 -3.51
N ILE A 97 -14.00 -6.78 -3.21
CA ILE A 97 -13.39 -5.84 -2.27
C ILE A 97 -12.84 -4.62 -3.00
N TRP A 98 -11.99 -4.80 -4.01
CA TRP A 98 -11.21 -3.72 -4.64
C TRP A 98 -11.88 -3.07 -5.85
N ILE A 99 -13.09 -3.50 -6.20
CA ILE A 99 -13.91 -2.84 -7.23
C ILE A 99 -15.22 -2.34 -6.64
N ARG A 100 -15.92 -3.19 -5.87
CA ARG A 100 -17.25 -2.84 -5.33
C ARG A 100 -17.19 -2.09 -3.99
N GLN A 101 -16.32 -2.51 -3.07
CA GLN A 101 -16.28 -1.92 -1.72
C GLN A 101 -15.30 -0.74 -1.63
N PHE A 102 -14.06 -0.95 -2.07
CA PHE A 102 -13.04 0.07 -2.27
C PHE A 102 -13.03 0.42 -3.74
N LYS A 103 -13.73 1.49 -4.09
CA LYS A 103 -13.86 1.88 -5.50
C LYS A 103 -12.47 2.25 -6.07
N PRO A 104 -12.19 1.99 -7.36
CA PRO A 104 -10.91 2.31 -7.99
C PRO A 104 -10.43 3.75 -7.76
N GLU A 105 -11.34 4.71 -7.60
CA GLU A 105 -11.04 6.11 -7.30
C GLU A 105 -10.17 6.31 -6.04
N TRP A 106 -10.19 5.36 -5.10
CA TRP A 106 -9.46 5.49 -3.82
C TRP A 106 -8.05 4.91 -3.83
N TRP A 107 -7.72 4.07 -4.81
CA TRP A 107 -6.44 3.35 -4.84
C TRP A 107 -5.73 3.38 -6.19
N ASN A 108 -6.44 3.69 -7.27
CA ASN A 108 -5.86 3.89 -8.57
C ASN A 108 -5.33 5.32 -8.69
N ILE A 109 -4.11 5.46 -9.19
CA ILE A 109 -3.38 6.72 -9.31
C ILE A 109 -3.32 7.22 -10.75
N ASN A 110 -4.05 6.61 -11.68
CA ASN A 110 -4.14 7.09 -13.05
C ASN A 110 -4.72 8.51 -13.06
N GLY A 111 -3.95 9.48 -13.57
CA GLY A 111 -4.33 10.90 -13.58
C GLY A 111 -3.97 11.67 -12.31
N VAL A 112 -3.35 11.04 -11.31
CA VAL A 112 -2.77 11.75 -10.15
C VAL A 112 -1.39 12.27 -10.54
N ARG A 113 -1.11 13.55 -10.21
CA ARG A 113 0.18 14.19 -10.52
C ARG A 113 1.33 13.47 -9.82
N VAL A 114 2.46 13.33 -10.51
CA VAL A 114 3.63 12.53 -10.08
C VAL A 114 4.24 13.03 -8.76
N ASP A 115 4.18 14.32 -8.49
CA ASP A 115 4.65 14.97 -7.26
C ASP A 115 3.83 14.58 -6.00
N ILE A 116 2.60 14.12 -6.17
CA ILE A 116 1.73 13.66 -5.08
C ILE A 116 1.93 12.15 -4.81
N VAL A 117 2.41 11.40 -5.80
CA VAL A 117 2.54 9.94 -5.70
C VAL A 117 3.87 9.58 -5.02
N ASN A 118 3.86 9.52 -3.69
CA ASN A 118 4.91 8.85 -2.93
C ASN A 118 4.91 7.34 -3.24
N ARG A 119 5.64 6.94 -4.30
CA ARG A 119 5.91 5.52 -4.62
C ARG A 119 6.93 4.88 -3.68
N THR A 120 7.67 5.70 -2.93
CA THR A 120 8.59 5.23 -1.89
C THR A 120 7.93 5.34 -0.51
N ASN A 121 7.91 4.20 0.19
CA ASN A 121 7.41 4.06 1.55
C ASN A 121 8.54 4.26 2.58
N ASN A 122 9.80 4.37 2.15
CA ASN A 122 10.95 4.36 3.06
C ASN A 122 10.82 5.30 4.28
N PRO A 123 10.29 6.54 4.15
CA PRO A 123 10.07 7.41 5.31
C PRO A 123 8.98 6.89 6.27
N LEU A 124 7.86 6.38 5.74
CA LEU A 124 6.74 5.88 6.54
C LEU A 124 7.08 4.51 7.17
N GLU A 125 7.75 3.62 6.46
CA GLU A 125 8.31 2.38 6.99
C GLU A 125 9.38 2.63 8.05
N ARG A 126 10.26 3.61 7.82
CA ARG A 126 11.26 4.02 8.81
C ARG A 126 10.55 4.54 10.06
N TYR A 127 9.57 5.42 9.91
CA TYR A 127 8.77 5.92 11.04
C TYR A 127 8.08 4.78 11.78
N ASN A 128 7.38 3.87 11.09
CA ASN A 128 6.72 2.73 11.71
C ASN A 128 7.70 1.79 12.43
N ARG A 129 8.90 1.57 11.88
CA ARG A 129 9.96 0.78 12.56
C ARG A 129 10.49 1.50 13.79
N THR A 130 10.81 2.78 13.67
CA THR A 130 11.25 3.62 14.80
C THR A 130 10.20 3.63 15.90
N LEU A 131 8.93 3.84 15.54
CA LEU A 131 7.82 3.85 16.47
C LEU A 131 7.64 2.48 17.14
N ASN A 132 7.62 1.38 16.37
CA ASN A 132 7.53 0.03 16.93
C ASN A 132 8.74 -0.33 17.82
N SER A 133 9.94 0.15 17.48
CA SER A 133 11.14 -0.07 18.29
C SER A 133 11.15 0.71 19.61
N ALA A 134 10.40 1.82 19.66
CA ALA A 134 10.24 2.62 20.88
C ALA A 134 9.29 1.96 21.90
N PHE A 135 8.53 0.94 21.49
CA PHE A 135 7.69 0.16 22.38
C PHE A 135 8.45 -1.07 22.90
N SER A 136 8.60 -1.17 24.22
CA SER A 136 9.37 -2.24 24.89
C SER A 136 8.63 -3.59 25.01
N GLY A 137 7.46 -3.76 24.41
CA GLY A 137 6.65 -4.99 24.48
C GLY A 137 5.35 -4.92 23.69
N ALA A 138 4.70 -6.07 23.46
CA ALA A 138 3.48 -6.21 22.65
C ALA A 138 2.24 -5.49 23.21
N HIS A 139 2.26 -5.15 24.51
CA HIS A 139 1.19 -4.44 25.21
C HIS A 139 1.79 -3.36 26.11
N SER A 140 1.97 -2.16 25.57
CA SER A 140 2.31 -0.97 26.35
C SER A 140 1.08 -0.48 27.12
N ASP A 141 1.23 -0.17 28.41
CA ASP A 141 0.23 0.58 29.17
C ASP A 141 -0.08 1.93 28.48
N ILE A 142 -1.30 2.45 28.64
CA ILE A 142 -1.75 3.68 27.97
C ILE A 142 -0.86 4.88 28.29
N THR A 143 -0.31 4.93 29.50
CA THR A 143 0.63 5.96 29.95
C THR A 143 1.93 5.89 29.14
N GLN A 144 2.44 4.68 28.91
CA GLN A 144 3.65 4.45 28.14
C GLN A 144 3.41 4.72 26.65
N PHE A 145 2.21 4.43 26.16
CA PHE A 145 1.79 4.81 24.82
C PHE A 145 1.79 6.32 24.61
N ILE A 146 1.17 7.09 25.51
CA ILE A 146 1.15 8.56 25.44
C ILE A 146 2.58 9.13 25.48
N CYS A 147 3.41 8.66 26.42
CA CYS A 147 4.79 9.14 26.58
C CYS A 147 5.65 8.90 25.33
N VAL A 148 5.57 7.72 24.71
CA VAL A 148 6.31 7.40 23.47
C VAL A 148 5.86 8.29 22.31
N ILE A 149 4.54 8.51 22.17
CA ILE A 149 3.99 9.35 21.10
C ILE A 149 4.37 10.82 21.29
N GLU A 150 4.29 11.34 22.51
CA GLU A 150 4.66 12.72 22.82
C GLU A 150 6.15 12.99 22.52
N LYS A 151 7.03 12.07 22.95
CA LYS A 151 8.47 12.15 22.67
C LYS A 151 8.75 12.15 21.16
N GLN A 152 8.14 11.25 20.41
CA GLN A 152 8.29 11.19 18.95
C GLN A 152 7.74 12.45 18.27
N SER A 153 6.63 13.01 18.74
CA SER A 153 6.04 14.24 18.23
C SER A 153 7.01 15.43 18.41
N LEU A 154 7.55 15.60 19.61
CA LEU A 154 8.53 16.64 19.93
C LEU A 154 9.80 16.52 19.10
N GLU A 155 10.32 15.31 18.92
CA GLU A 155 11.49 15.06 18.08
C GLU A 155 11.21 15.46 16.62
N ASN A 156 10.06 15.10 16.06
CA ASN A 156 9.71 15.41 14.67
C ASN A 156 9.43 16.91 14.43
N VAL A 157 8.81 17.62 15.37
CA VAL A 157 8.56 19.08 15.25
C VAL A 157 9.87 19.87 15.22
N ARG A 158 10.88 19.46 16.00
CA ARG A 158 12.21 20.09 15.99
C ARG A 158 12.94 19.99 14.64
N TYR A 159 12.59 19.03 13.79
CA TYR A 159 13.13 18.92 12.43
C TYR A 159 12.39 19.77 11.40
N ILE A 160 11.22 20.30 11.73
CA ILE A 160 10.38 21.13 10.85
C ILE A 160 10.64 22.62 11.07
N GLU A 161 11.16 23.00 12.24
CA GLU A 161 11.60 24.39 12.47
C GLU A 161 12.78 24.70 11.53
N PRO A 162 12.70 25.77 10.71
CA PRO A 162 13.83 26.20 9.89
C PRO A 162 14.98 26.50 10.84
N GLN A 163 16.16 25.92 10.58
CA GLN A 163 17.37 26.34 11.27
C GLN A 163 17.56 27.83 10.97
N SER A 164 17.29 28.66 11.97
CA SER A 164 17.58 30.09 11.92
C SER A 164 19.02 30.26 11.44
N PRO A 165 19.29 31.09 10.41
CA PRO A 165 20.65 31.27 9.92
C PRO A 165 21.50 31.75 11.08
N ARG A 166 22.56 31.00 11.39
CA ARG A 166 23.56 31.42 12.39
C ARG A 166 24.08 32.78 11.93
N SER A 167 23.69 33.84 12.64
CA SER A 167 24.30 35.15 12.53
C SER A 167 25.79 35.00 12.84
N SER A 168 26.63 35.07 11.82
CA SER A 168 28.07 35.24 11.96
C SER A 168 28.34 36.56 12.67
N PRO A 169 29.13 36.59 13.77
CA PRO A 169 29.57 37.85 14.35
C PRO A 169 30.54 38.54 13.38
N CYS A 170 30.35 39.85 13.22
CA CYS A 170 31.26 40.76 12.51
C CYS A 170 32.69 40.74 13.09
#